data_AF-A0AAU4D9A4-F1
#
_entry.id   AF-A0AAU4D9A4-F1
#
_cell.length_a   1.000
_cell.length_b   1.000
_cell.length_c   1.000
_cell.angle_alpha   90.00
_cell.angle_beta   90.00
_cell.angle_gamma   90.00
#
_symmetry.space_group_name_H-M   'P 1'
#
loop_
_entity.id
_entity.type
_entity.pdbx_description
1 polymer ?
#
loop_
_entity_poly.entity_id
_entity_poly.type
_entity_poly.pdbx_seq_one_letter_code
_entity_poly.pdbx_strand_id
1 'polypeptide(L)'
;MARGAPSPADLQVVRELAARGVVVTASQLESWRRAGLLPRHRRRGLGRGRGSVVDAVDPVVVESAAVLARHLRQGRDRRLAVLEWFAEAGVAAQPGAVQVPEPPVAAVREAVVWVLRGTMSHRLLEVARGAAGAGEEAADALYEVAGRLIAARPYRGAANPALVRAALEADEDVPDGPDFKGVVHLVAAIGLGAQEVGADALAEAFAVYGWFGLTAEDWAQMLGAVERGESPPVDWGLLQQRADVLGQVQQASDEQLLRARTVLGGLRMFYGLYAMHALFMPDTPALAALRARIDEWGMFPVLDHVISLSPSPRHFAEGLAVCLEPLFDGLYETLMEQLAADPALFQMPGDESGAAGFMETWTRVLREQTTRARERIAS
;
A
#
# COMPACT_ATOMS: atom_id res chain seq x y z
N MET A 1 35.07 -16.49 -16.31
CA MET A 1 34.74 -16.67 -17.75
C MET A 1 35.03 -15.36 -18.47
N ALA A 2 35.80 -15.39 -19.56
CA ALA A 2 36.07 -14.19 -20.36
C ALA A 2 34.74 -13.60 -20.88
N ARG A 3 34.51 -12.31 -20.62
CA ARG A 3 33.28 -11.63 -21.08
C ARG A 3 33.32 -11.59 -22.60
N GLY A 4 32.30 -12.17 -23.24
CA GLY A 4 32.12 -12.03 -24.69
C GLY A 4 31.91 -10.55 -25.05
N ALA A 5 32.26 -10.17 -26.28
CA ALA A 5 32.00 -8.82 -26.78
C ALA A 5 30.49 -8.48 -26.69
N PRO A 6 30.13 -7.22 -26.41
CA PRO A 6 28.73 -6.78 -26.38
C PRO A 6 28.01 -7.17 -27.68
N SER A 7 26.78 -7.67 -27.57
CA SER A 7 26.01 -7.99 -28.77
C SER A 7 25.62 -6.71 -29.53
N PRO A 8 25.49 -6.73 -30.87
CA PRO A 8 25.04 -5.56 -31.63
C PRO A 8 23.70 -4.97 -31.14
N ALA A 9 22.78 -5.84 -30.69
CA ALA A 9 21.51 -5.43 -30.11
C ALA A 9 21.68 -4.68 -28.78
N ASP A 10 22.64 -5.10 -27.94
CA ASP A 10 22.94 -4.38 -26.69
C ASP A 10 23.57 -3.01 -26.95
N LEU A 11 24.43 -2.92 -27.97
CA LEU A 11 24.97 -1.63 -28.39
C LEU A 11 23.88 -0.70 -28.92
N GLN A 12 22.86 -1.23 -29.59
CA GLN A 12 21.70 -0.45 -30.01
C GLN A 12 20.91 0.07 -28.80
N VAL A 13 20.55 -0.80 -27.84
CA VAL A 13 19.86 -0.39 -26.60
C VAL A 13 20.66 0.69 -25.85
N VAL A 14 21.97 0.50 -25.71
CA VAL A 14 22.86 1.48 -25.06
C VAL A 14 22.83 2.83 -25.79
N ARG A 15 22.89 2.84 -27.13
CA ARG A 15 22.80 4.08 -27.93
C ARG A 15 21.46 4.78 -27.76
N GLU A 16 20.36 4.03 -27.81
CA GLU A 16 19.02 4.59 -27.66
C GLU A 16 18.80 5.20 -26.27
N LEU A 17 19.30 4.55 -25.21
CA LEU A 17 19.26 5.08 -23.85
C LEU A 17 20.18 6.30 -23.67
N ALA A 18 21.38 6.26 -24.25
CA ALA A 18 22.31 7.39 -24.20
C ALA A 18 21.73 8.65 -24.88
N ALA A 19 20.98 8.48 -25.99
CA ALA A 19 20.28 9.58 -26.65
C ALA A 19 19.22 10.25 -25.75
N ARG A 20 18.75 9.55 -24.70
CA ARG A 20 17.81 10.02 -23.69
C ARG A 20 18.49 10.46 -22.39
N GLY A 21 19.82 10.57 -22.39
CA GLY A 21 20.61 10.92 -21.20
C GLY A 21 20.73 9.79 -20.16
N VAL A 22 20.33 8.56 -20.51
CA VAL A 22 20.40 7.40 -19.61
C VAL A 22 21.66 6.59 -19.91
N VAL A 23 22.55 6.45 -18.93
CA VAL A 23 23.80 5.72 -19.08
C VAL A 23 23.66 4.29 -18.56
N VAL A 24 23.80 3.32 -19.47
CA VAL A 24 23.86 1.89 -19.13
C VAL A 24 25.00 1.20 -19.87
N THR A 25 25.51 0.13 -19.27
CA THR A 25 26.55 -0.72 -19.86
C THR A 25 25.95 -2.03 -20.38
N ALA A 26 26.59 -2.64 -21.38
CA ALA A 26 26.20 -3.96 -21.87
C ALA A 26 26.22 -5.02 -20.76
N SER A 27 27.14 -4.91 -19.79
CA SER A 27 27.17 -5.78 -18.62
C SER A 27 25.97 -5.62 -17.69
N GLN A 28 25.44 -4.40 -17.53
CA GLN A 28 24.21 -4.17 -16.77
C GLN A 28 23.03 -4.84 -17.48
N LEU A 29 22.88 -4.62 -18.79
CA LEU A 29 21.82 -5.26 -19.58
C LEU A 29 21.88 -6.79 -19.51
N GLU A 30 23.08 -7.37 -19.59
CA GLU A 30 23.27 -8.80 -19.45
C GLU A 30 22.90 -9.30 -18.04
N SER A 31 23.32 -8.56 -17.00
CA SER A 31 22.97 -8.88 -15.61
C SER A 31 21.47 -8.85 -15.37
N TRP A 32 20.76 -7.87 -15.94
CA TRP A 32 19.30 -7.76 -15.81
C TRP A 32 18.58 -8.88 -16.57
N ARG A 33 19.06 -9.27 -17.76
CA ARG A 33 18.56 -10.45 -18.49
C ARG A 33 18.79 -11.75 -17.72
N ARG A 34 19.95 -11.91 -17.07
CA ARG A 34 20.22 -13.09 -16.23
C ARG A 34 19.32 -13.15 -15.01
N ALA A 35 18.93 -12.00 -14.47
CA ALA A 35 17.95 -11.89 -13.39
C ALA A 35 16.50 -12.02 -13.87
N GLY A 36 16.25 -12.25 -15.17
CA GLY A 36 14.90 -12.38 -15.73
C GLY A 36 14.15 -11.06 -15.88
N LEU A 37 14.77 -9.91 -15.60
CA LEU A 37 14.13 -8.58 -15.59
C LEU A 37 14.01 -7.95 -16.98
N LEU A 38 14.77 -8.47 -17.95
CA LEU A 38 14.69 -8.04 -19.35
C LEU A 38 14.41 -9.23 -20.25
N PRO A 39 13.54 -9.07 -21.26
CA PRO A 39 13.37 -10.07 -22.31
C PRO A 39 14.69 -10.37 -23.01
N ARG A 40 14.85 -11.61 -23.48
CA ARG A 40 15.96 -11.96 -24.38
C ARG A 40 15.61 -11.50 -25.79
N HIS A 41 16.57 -10.89 -26.48
CA HIS A 41 16.44 -10.52 -27.89
C HIS A 41 16.03 -11.75 -28.72
N ARG A 42 14.94 -11.63 -29.48
CA ARG A 42 14.55 -12.67 -30.45
C ARG A 42 15.64 -12.76 -31.52
N ARG A 43 16.17 -13.96 -31.72
CA ARG A 43 17.21 -14.21 -32.72
C ARG A 43 16.60 -14.96 -33.89
N ARG A 44 16.84 -14.46 -35.10
CA ARG A 44 16.53 -15.17 -36.34
C ARG A 44 17.78 -15.87 -36.85
N GLY A 45 17.69 -17.17 -37.09
CA GLY A 45 18.76 -17.94 -37.71
C GLY A 45 18.91 -17.57 -39.19
N LEU A 46 20.14 -17.32 -39.64
CA LEU A 46 20.44 -17.00 -41.04
C LEU A 46 20.68 -18.24 -41.93
N GLY A 47 20.45 -19.45 -41.39
CA GLY A 47 20.75 -20.73 -42.04
C GLY A 47 22.06 -21.37 -41.56
N ARG A 48 22.34 -22.60 -42.04
CA ARG A 48 23.54 -23.37 -41.64
C ARG A 48 24.82 -22.56 -41.87
N GLY A 49 25.64 -22.45 -40.83
CA GLY A 49 26.95 -21.78 -40.87
C GLY A 49 26.91 -20.25 -40.94
N ARG A 50 25.74 -19.62 -41.00
CA ARG A 50 25.60 -18.16 -41.17
C ARG A 50 25.27 -17.39 -39.88
N GLY A 51 25.17 -18.11 -38.76
CA GLY A 51 24.88 -17.51 -37.44
C GLY A 51 23.43 -17.06 -37.26
N SER A 52 23.22 -16.16 -36.32
CA SER A 52 21.91 -15.62 -35.94
C SER A 52 21.96 -14.10 -35.82
N VAL A 53 20.94 -13.40 -36.32
CA VAL A 53 20.80 -11.95 -36.21
C VAL A 53 19.62 -11.57 -35.32
N VAL A 54 19.67 -10.35 -34.79
CA VAL A 54 18.52 -9.70 -34.15
C VAL A 54 17.98 -8.73 -35.20
N ASP A 55 16.79 -8.98 -35.73
CA ASP A 55 16.24 -8.17 -36.83
C ASP A 55 15.80 -6.77 -36.34
N ALA A 56 15.30 -6.67 -35.12
CA ALA A 56 14.97 -5.40 -34.45
C ALA A 56 15.07 -5.54 -32.93
N VAL A 57 15.48 -4.47 -32.25
CA VAL A 57 15.37 -4.35 -30.80
C VAL A 57 13.92 -4.01 -30.48
N ASP A 58 13.31 -4.83 -29.62
CA ASP A 58 11.95 -4.58 -29.14
C ASP A 58 11.92 -3.29 -28.28
N PRO A 59 11.05 -2.32 -28.59
CA PRO A 59 10.93 -1.09 -27.78
C PRO A 59 10.72 -1.37 -26.29
N VAL A 60 10.02 -2.45 -25.94
CA VAL A 60 9.81 -2.85 -24.53
C VAL A 60 11.14 -3.08 -23.82
N VAL A 61 12.17 -3.63 -24.50
CA VAL A 61 13.49 -3.85 -23.89
C VAL A 61 14.16 -2.50 -23.56
N VAL A 62 14.00 -1.50 -24.41
CA VAL A 62 14.57 -0.17 -24.23
C VAL A 62 13.87 0.55 -23.09
N GLU A 63 12.54 0.54 -23.07
CA GLU A 63 11.76 1.18 -21.99
C GLU A 63 11.97 0.49 -20.64
N SER A 64 11.94 -0.85 -20.59
CA SER A 64 12.23 -1.61 -19.36
C SER A 64 13.66 -1.34 -18.85
N ALA A 65 14.64 -1.24 -19.76
CA ALA A 65 16.01 -0.89 -19.38
C ALA A 65 16.13 0.56 -18.87
N ALA A 66 15.36 1.50 -19.42
CA ALA A 66 15.30 2.88 -18.94
C ALA A 66 14.77 2.94 -17.50
N VAL A 67 13.70 2.20 -17.21
CA VAL A 67 13.08 2.14 -15.88
C VAL A 67 14.02 1.47 -14.87
N LEU A 68 14.63 0.34 -15.25
CA LEU A 68 15.62 -0.33 -14.42
C LEU A 68 16.82 0.57 -14.11
N ALA A 69 17.32 1.34 -15.09
CA ALA A 69 18.41 2.28 -14.88
C ALA A 69 18.06 3.39 -13.87
N ARG A 70 16.78 3.80 -13.80
CA ARG A 70 16.30 4.83 -12.87
C ARG A 70 16.19 4.32 -11.43
N HIS A 71 15.72 3.09 -11.26
CA HIS A 71 15.41 2.52 -9.94
C HIS A 71 16.54 1.69 -9.33
N LEU A 72 17.36 1.02 -10.16
CA LEU A 72 18.51 0.25 -9.68
C LEU A 72 19.70 1.16 -9.36
N ARG A 73 19.85 1.46 -8.08
CA ARG A 73 20.99 2.21 -7.53
C ARG A 73 22.03 1.27 -6.92
N GLN A 74 23.30 1.67 -6.96
CA GLN A 74 24.38 0.91 -6.32
C GLN A 74 24.09 0.71 -4.83
N GLY A 75 24.31 -0.52 -4.33
CA GLY A 75 24.08 -0.88 -2.93
C GLY A 75 22.61 -1.15 -2.56
N ARG A 76 21.66 -0.92 -3.46
CA ARG A 76 20.24 -1.19 -3.23
C ARG A 76 19.87 -2.60 -3.68
N ASP A 77 19.00 -3.25 -2.91
CA ASP A 77 18.45 -4.55 -3.29
C ASP A 77 17.57 -4.41 -4.55
N ARG A 78 17.81 -5.28 -5.53
CA ARG A 78 17.11 -5.28 -6.82
C ARG A 78 15.59 -5.43 -6.68
N ARG A 79 15.14 -6.16 -5.65
CA ARG A 79 13.71 -6.42 -5.41
C ARG A 79 12.95 -5.14 -5.11
N LEU A 80 13.59 -4.19 -4.43
CA LEU A 80 13.01 -2.87 -4.19
C LEU A 80 12.80 -2.10 -5.50
N ALA A 81 13.75 -2.18 -6.44
CA ALA A 81 13.62 -1.54 -7.74
C ALA A 81 12.52 -2.17 -8.61
N VAL A 82 12.30 -3.49 -8.47
CA VAL A 82 11.17 -4.17 -9.14
C VAL A 82 9.83 -3.67 -8.60
N LEU A 83 9.71 -3.43 -7.30
CA LEU A 83 8.50 -2.86 -6.69
C LEU A 83 8.25 -1.42 -7.14
N GLU A 84 9.31 -0.60 -7.25
CA GLU A 84 9.20 0.77 -7.79
C GLU A 84 8.80 0.76 -9.27
N TRP A 85 9.39 -0.13 -10.07
CA TRP A 85 8.97 -0.33 -11.45
C TRP A 85 7.50 -0.76 -11.52
N PHE A 86 7.08 -1.73 -10.71
CA PHE A 86 5.69 -2.19 -10.70
C PHE A 86 4.70 -1.09 -10.32
N ALA A 87 5.04 -0.27 -9.32
CA ALA A 87 4.24 0.88 -8.93
C ALA A 87 4.15 1.92 -10.06
N GLU A 88 5.28 2.24 -10.71
CA GLU A 88 5.34 3.20 -11.81
C GLU A 88 4.55 2.74 -13.04
N ALA A 89 4.62 1.45 -13.39
CA ALA A 89 3.88 0.87 -14.50
C ALA A 89 2.35 0.99 -14.33
N GLY A 90 1.86 1.09 -13.09
CA GLY A 90 0.45 1.30 -12.76
C GLY A 90 -0.02 2.75 -12.84
N VAL A 91 0.88 3.71 -13.07
CA VAL A 91 0.51 5.12 -13.21
C VAL A 91 0.10 5.38 -14.67
N ALA A 92 -1.06 6.01 -14.85
CA ALA A 92 -1.51 6.42 -16.18
C ALA A 92 -0.49 7.37 -16.81
N ALA A 93 -0.04 7.05 -18.03
CA ALA A 93 0.85 7.94 -18.77
C ALA A 93 0.18 9.29 -19.04
N GLN A 94 0.94 10.37 -18.83
CA GLN A 94 0.52 11.71 -19.25
C GLN A 94 0.36 11.75 -20.78
N PRO A 95 -0.51 12.62 -21.32
CA PRO A 95 -0.64 12.79 -22.77
C PRO A 95 0.73 13.07 -23.42
N GLY A 96 1.13 12.20 -24.35
CA GLY A 96 2.43 12.30 -25.04
C GLY A 96 3.63 11.64 -24.33
N ALA A 97 3.45 11.12 -23.11
CA ALA A 97 4.47 10.32 -22.44
C ALA A 97 4.42 8.86 -22.89
N VAL A 98 5.57 8.18 -22.83
CA VAL A 98 5.66 6.74 -23.11
C VAL A 98 5.15 5.96 -21.91
N GLN A 99 4.22 5.03 -22.14
CA GLN A 99 3.74 4.12 -21.10
C GLN A 99 4.88 3.24 -20.59
N VAL A 100 5.01 3.18 -19.27
CA VAL A 100 5.98 2.33 -18.60
C VAL A 100 5.55 0.87 -18.77
N PRO A 101 6.41 0.00 -19.33
CA PRO A 101 6.06 -1.41 -19.53
C PRO A 101 5.91 -2.14 -18.19
N GLU A 102 5.13 -3.21 -18.15
CA GLU A 102 5.00 -4.04 -16.95
C GLU A 102 6.29 -4.81 -16.65
N PRO A 103 6.75 -4.87 -15.37
CA PRO A 103 7.79 -5.81 -14.98
C PRO A 103 7.31 -7.26 -15.07
N PRO A 104 8.24 -8.23 -15.14
CA PRO A 104 7.89 -9.64 -14.99
C PRO A 104 7.18 -9.90 -13.66
N VAL A 105 5.93 -10.37 -13.69
CA VAL A 105 5.11 -10.54 -12.48
C VAL A 105 5.73 -11.54 -11.50
N ALA A 106 6.44 -12.55 -11.98
CA ALA A 106 7.20 -13.47 -11.13
C ALA A 106 8.25 -12.74 -10.26
N ALA A 107 8.93 -11.73 -10.81
CA ALA A 107 9.90 -10.92 -10.06
C ALA A 107 9.20 -9.99 -9.07
N VAL A 108 8.02 -9.47 -9.41
CA VAL A 108 7.17 -8.69 -8.48
C VAL A 108 6.78 -9.56 -7.30
N ARG A 109 6.23 -10.75 -7.55
CA ARG A 109 5.83 -11.71 -6.52
C ARG A 109 6.99 -12.07 -5.58
N GLU A 110 8.17 -12.37 -6.14
CA GLU A 110 9.38 -12.63 -5.35
C GLU A 110 9.73 -11.43 -4.46
N ALA A 111 9.67 -10.22 -5.01
CA ALA A 111 9.98 -9.01 -4.27
C ALA A 111 8.99 -8.73 -3.13
N VAL A 112 7.69 -8.90 -3.36
CA VAL A 112 6.65 -8.74 -2.34
C VAL A 112 6.85 -9.76 -1.22
N VAL A 113 6.98 -11.05 -1.55
CA VAL A 113 7.22 -12.12 -0.55
C VAL A 113 8.48 -11.84 0.27
N TRP A 114 9.55 -11.36 -0.38
CA TRP A 114 10.77 -11.01 0.33
C TRP A 114 10.58 -9.84 1.31
N VAL A 115 9.85 -8.80 0.92
CA VAL A 115 9.54 -7.68 1.84
C VAL A 115 8.70 -8.19 3.00
N LEU A 116 7.60 -8.90 2.72
CA LEU A 116 6.65 -9.36 3.72
C LEU A 116 7.29 -10.28 4.76
N ARG A 117 8.23 -11.16 4.35
CA ARG A 117 9.02 -11.98 5.30
C ARG A 117 9.85 -11.15 6.29
N GLY A 118 10.16 -9.91 5.92
CA GLY A 118 10.93 -9.00 6.75
C GLY A 118 10.11 -8.15 7.71
N THR A 119 8.77 -8.17 7.63
CA THR A 119 7.90 -7.27 8.41
C THR A 119 7.76 -7.71 9.85
N MET A 120 7.40 -6.77 10.72
CA MET A 120 7.12 -7.04 12.13
C MET A 120 5.93 -7.97 12.29
N SER A 121 4.83 -7.69 11.57
CA SER A 121 3.59 -8.48 11.64
C SER A 121 3.83 -9.93 11.26
N HIS A 122 4.62 -10.20 10.21
CA HIS A 122 4.97 -11.57 9.84
C HIS A 122 5.82 -12.28 10.91
N ARG A 123 6.81 -11.58 11.48
CA ARG A 123 7.62 -12.17 12.57
C ARG A 123 6.79 -12.49 13.80
N LEU A 124 5.88 -11.59 14.19
CA LEU A 124 4.97 -11.82 15.31
C LEU A 124 4.03 -13.01 15.03
N LEU A 125 3.52 -13.11 13.80
CA LEU A 125 2.69 -14.24 13.38
C LEU A 125 3.46 -15.58 13.45
N GLU A 126 4.71 -15.62 12.99
CA GLU A 126 5.55 -16.82 13.08
C GLU A 126 5.83 -17.21 14.54
N VAL A 127 6.10 -16.24 15.41
CA VAL A 127 6.25 -16.48 16.85
C VAL A 127 4.95 -17.01 17.45
N ALA A 128 3.81 -16.40 17.13
CA ALA A 128 2.51 -16.80 17.65
C ALA A 128 2.13 -18.22 17.18
N ARG A 129 2.35 -18.55 15.90
CA ARG A 129 2.15 -19.91 15.37
C ARG A 129 3.09 -20.94 16.01
N GLY A 130 4.33 -20.55 16.32
CA GLY A 130 5.28 -21.41 17.03
C GLY A 130 4.90 -21.64 18.50
N ALA A 131 4.19 -20.69 19.11
CA ALA A 131 3.67 -20.79 20.47
C ALA A 131 2.33 -21.56 20.56
N ALA A 132 1.62 -21.73 19.45
CA ALA A 132 0.36 -22.46 19.41
C ALA A 132 0.53 -23.90 19.92
N GLY A 133 -0.22 -24.26 20.98
CA GLY A 133 -0.17 -25.58 21.61
C GLY A 133 1.08 -25.85 22.47
N ALA A 134 1.94 -24.85 22.69
CA ALA A 134 3.15 -24.98 23.51
C ALA A 134 2.94 -24.57 24.99
N GLY A 135 1.73 -24.17 25.38
CA GLY A 135 1.35 -23.80 26.75
C GLY A 135 1.53 -22.32 27.08
N GLU A 136 1.16 -21.95 28.31
CA GLU A 136 1.09 -20.56 28.81
C GLU A 136 2.43 -19.81 28.71
N GLU A 137 3.54 -20.47 29.04
CA GLU A 137 4.90 -19.88 28.94
C GLU A 137 5.24 -19.40 27.52
N ALA A 138 4.73 -20.09 26.49
CA ALA A 138 4.96 -19.71 25.10
C ALA A 138 4.07 -18.51 24.68
N ALA A 139 2.86 -18.41 25.23
CA ALA A 139 1.99 -17.24 25.05
C ALA A 139 2.60 -16.00 25.73
N ASP A 140 3.14 -16.14 26.94
CA ASP A 140 3.85 -15.05 27.64
C ASP A 140 5.07 -14.57 26.84
N ALA A 141 5.85 -15.49 26.27
CA ALA A 141 6.98 -15.15 25.41
C ALA A 141 6.56 -14.37 24.16
N LEU A 142 5.39 -14.66 23.56
CA LEU A 142 4.84 -13.87 22.46
C LEU A 142 4.55 -12.44 22.90
N TYR A 143 3.85 -12.24 24.03
CA TYR A 143 3.52 -10.90 24.54
C TYR A 143 4.77 -10.12 24.93
N GLU A 144 5.80 -10.76 25.49
CA GLU A 144 7.09 -10.10 25.73
C GLU A 144 7.77 -9.64 24.43
N VAL A 145 7.81 -10.49 23.41
CA VAL A 145 8.40 -10.15 22.11
C VAL A 145 7.63 -9.00 21.47
N ALA A 146 6.30 -9.05 21.50
CA ALA A 146 5.44 -7.97 21.02
C ALA A 146 5.68 -6.67 21.79
N GLY A 147 5.75 -6.72 23.13
CA GLY A 147 6.05 -5.58 23.99
C GLY A 147 7.41 -4.94 23.67
N ARG A 148 8.46 -5.74 23.49
CA ARG A 148 9.79 -5.24 23.08
C ARG A 148 9.76 -4.58 21.70
N LEU A 149 9.04 -5.17 20.75
CA LEU A 149 8.95 -4.64 19.39
C LEU A 149 8.16 -3.32 19.33
N ILE A 150 7.05 -3.22 20.07
CA ILE A 150 6.28 -1.98 20.21
C ILE A 150 7.10 -0.91 20.92
N ALA A 151 7.79 -1.26 22.01
CA ALA A 151 8.65 -0.31 22.74
C ALA A 151 9.80 0.22 21.88
N ALA A 152 10.35 -0.61 20.98
CA ALA A 152 11.41 -0.20 20.06
C ALA A 152 10.92 0.72 18.93
N ARG A 153 9.62 0.70 18.62
CA ARG A 153 8.99 1.55 17.61
C ARG A 153 7.58 1.94 18.05
N PRO A 154 7.44 2.94 18.94
CA PRO A 154 6.13 3.49 19.27
C PRO A 154 5.56 4.16 18.02
N TYR A 155 4.75 3.42 17.27
CA TYR A 155 3.98 3.94 16.16
C TYR A 155 2.56 4.23 16.66
N ARG A 156 2.11 5.45 16.46
CA ARG A 156 0.70 5.84 16.61
C ARG A 156 0.14 6.08 15.22
N GLY A 157 -1.09 5.61 14.98
CA GLY A 157 -1.80 5.96 13.75
C GLY A 157 -2.06 7.45 13.66
N ALA A 158 -2.50 7.93 12.50
CA ALA A 158 -3.05 9.28 12.40
C ALA A 158 -4.39 9.38 13.13
N ALA A 159 -4.66 10.53 13.75
CA ALA A 159 -5.97 10.84 14.27
C ALA A 159 -6.97 11.08 13.13
N ASN A 160 -8.27 10.86 13.41
CA ASN A 160 -9.32 11.09 12.42
C ASN A 160 -9.26 12.55 11.92
N PRO A 161 -9.16 12.81 10.60
CA PRO A 161 -9.06 14.15 10.02
C PRO A 161 -10.19 15.10 10.42
N ALA A 162 -11.40 14.59 10.65
CA ALA A 162 -12.51 15.41 11.13
C ALA A 162 -12.27 15.90 12.57
N LEU A 163 -11.73 15.04 13.44
CA LEU A 163 -11.36 15.42 14.81
C LEU A 163 -10.16 16.37 14.82
N VAL A 164 -9.17 16.12 13.97
CA VAL A 164 -8.03 17.04 13.79
C VAL A 164 -8.51 18.41 13.33
N ARG A 165 -9.38 18.46 12.31
CA ARG A 165 -9.95 19.72 11.82
C ARG A 165 -10.73 20.45 12.92
N ALA A 166 -11.60 19.76 13.63
CA ALA A 166 -12.41 20.35 14.70
C ALA A 166 -11.52 20.95 15.81
N ALA A 167 -10.47 20.23 16.23
CA ALA A 167 -9.51 20.73 17.21
C ALA A 167 -8.78 21.98 16.69
N LEU A 168 -8.32 21.97 15.44
CA LEU A 168 -7.67 23.14 14.83
C LEU A 168 -8.61 24.33 14.66
N GLU A 169 -9.90 24.11 14.39
CA GLU A 169 -10.93 25.16 14.30
C GLU A 169 -11.28 25.74 15.69
N ALA A 170 -11.27 24.89 16.73
CA ALA A 170 -11.51 25.26 18.12
C ALA A 170 -10.29 25.82 18.86
N ASP A 171 -9.11 25.84 18.21
CA ASP A 171 -7.81 26.19 18.81
C ASP A 171 -7.38 25.26 19.97
N GLU A 172 -7.81 24.00 19.91
CA GLU A 172 -7.51 22.93 20.87
C GLU A 172 -6.32 22.07 20.41
N ASP A 173 -5.77 21.27 21.35
CA ASP A 173 -4.71 20.32 21.04
C ASP A 173 -5.23 19.22 20.11
N VAL A 174 -4.43 18.89 19.09
CA VAL A 174 -4.77 17.83 18.13
C VAL A 174 -4.79 16.48 18.87
N PRO A 175 -5.86 15.68 18.73
CA PRO A 175 -5.94 14.38 19.39
C PRO A 175 -4.85 13.44 18.90
N ASP A 176 -4.41 12.57 19.79
CA ASP A 176 -3.55 11.44 19.45
C ASP A 176 -4.31 10.42 18.60
N GLY A 177 -3.62 9.76 17.67
CA GLY A 177 -4.17 8.61 16.96
C GLY A 177 -4.07 7.30 17.75
N PRO A 178 -4.65 6.22 17.23
CA PRO A 178 -4.78 4.95 17.96
C PRO A 178 -3.43 4.30 18.28
N ASP A 179 -3.35 3.65 19.46
CA ASP A 179 -2.21 2.85 19.90
C ASP A 179 -2.18 1.49 19.18
N PHE A 180 -0.99 1.04 18.80
CA PHE A 180 -0.75 -0.20 18.08
C PHE A 180 -0.86 -1.46 18.93
N LYS A 181 -1.07 -1.34 20.25
CA LYS A 181 -1.26 -2.49 21.15
C LYS A 181 -2.40 -3.42 20.70
N GLY A 182 -3.47 -2.88 20.11
CA GLY A 182 -4.57 -3.69 19.56
C GLY A 182 -4.12 -4.66 18.46
N VAL A 183 -3.05 -4.37 17.69
CA VAL A 183 -2.49 -5.34 16.72
C VAL A 183 -2.01 -6.61 17.42
N VAL A 184 -1.47 -6.50 18.64
CA VAL A 184 -0.90 -7.67 19.34
C VAL A 184 -1.98 -8.68 19.64
N HIS A 185 -3.14 -8.24 20.12
CA HIS A 185 -4.27 -9.11 20.41
C HIS A 185 -4.83 -9.75 19.13
N LEU A 186 -4.89 -9.01 18.03
CA LEU A 186 -5.24 -9.57 16.71
C LEU A 186 -4.24 -10.64 16.26
N VAL A 187 -2.94 -10.37 16.36
CA VAL A 187 -1.88 -11.33 15.97
C VAL A 187 -1.89 -12.55 16.88
N ALA A 188 -2.09 -12.36 18.19
CA ALA A 188 -2.24 -13.44 19.14
C ALA A 188 -3.47 -14.28 18.82
N ALA A 189 -4.62 -13.67 18.49
CA ALA A 189 -5.84 -14.41 18.16
C ALA A 189 -5.70 -15.20 16.86
N ILE A 190 -4.99 -14.65 15.88
CA ILE A 190 -4.64 -15.36 14.64
C ILE A 190 -3.71 -16.54 14.93
N GLY A 191 -2.64 -16.33 15.72
CA GLY A 191 -1.59 -17.32 15.90
C GLY A 191 -1.88 -18.39 16.96
N LEU A 192 -2.46 -18.00 18.10
CA LEU A 192 -2.81 -18.87 19.23
C LEU A 192 -4.26 -19.37 19.16
N GLY A 193 -5.15 -18.59 18.54
CA GLY A 193 -6.60 -18.82 18.53
C GLY A 193 -7.34 -17.74 19.32
N ALA A 194 -8.53 -17.36 18.87
CA ALA A 194 -9.34 -16.32 19.50
C ALA A 194 -9.75 -16.66 20.94
N GLN A 195 -9.92 -17.95 21.24
CA GLN A 195 -10.28 -18.44 22.57
C GLN A 195 -9.17 -18.17 23.61
N GLU A 196 -7.91 -18.18 23.18
CA GLU A 196 -6.75 -17.94 24.05
C GLU A 196 -6.56 -16.45 24.38
N VAL A 197 -7.12 -15.57 23.54
CA VAL A 197 -7.05 -14.10 23.75
C VAL A 197 -8.23 -13.58 24.55
N GLY A 198 -9.41 -14.20 24.39
CA GLY A 198 -10.65 -13.80 25.03
C GLY A 198 -11.42 -12.72 24.27
N ALA A 199 -12.75 -12.75 24.39
CA ALA A 199 -13.65 -11.82 23.68
C ALA A 199 -13.38 -10.34 24.00
N ASP A 200 -13.07 -10.01 25.26
CA ASP A 200 -12.88 -8.61 25.68
C ASP A 200 -11.65 -7.98 25.02
N ALA A 201 -10.52 -8.68 25.02
CA ALA A 201 -9.29 -8.19 24.38
C ALA A 201 -9.41 -8.09 22.86
N LEU A 202 -10.19 -8.99 22.24
CA LEU A 202 -10.54 -8.92 20.82
C LEU A 202 -11.49 -7.74 20.52
N ALA A 203 -12.45 -7.48 21.40
CA ALA A 203 -13.38 -6.38 21.26
C ALA A 203 -12.66 -5.02 21.34
N GLU A 204 -11.76 -4.87 22.31
CA GLU A 204 -10.88 -3.70 22.39
C GLU A 204 -10.02 -3.56 21.13
N ALA A 205 -9.43 -4.65 20.65
CA ALA A 205 -8.62 -4.63 19.44
C ALA A 205 -9.42 -4.18 18.21
N PHE A 206 -10.61 -4.73 17.97
CA PHE A 206 -11.45 -4.33 16.83
C PHE A 206 -11.95 -2.88 16.96
N ALA A 207 -12.31 -2.45 18.16
CA ALA A 207 -12.75 -1.07 18.42
C ALA A 207 -11.63 -0.05 18.17
N VAL A 208 -10.36 -0.37 18.51
CA VAL A 208 -9.21 0.51 18.24
C VAL A 208 -9.02 0.77 16.75
N TYR A 209 -9.37 -0.19 15.88
CA TYR A 209 -9.36 0.02 14.42
C TYR A 209 -10.64 0.64 13.88
N GLY A 210 -11.61 0.92 14.75
CA GLY A 210 -12.89 1.52 14.39
C GLY A 210 -13.72 0.67 13.43
N TRP A 211 -13.46 -0.64 13.33
CA TRP A 211 -14.07 -1.50 12.33
C TRP A 211 -15.60 -1.44 12.40
N PHE A 212 -16.24 -1.12 11.26
CA PHE A 212 -17.69 -0.94 11.13
C PHE A 212 -18.31 0.14 12.04
N GLY A 213 -17.49 1.05 12.58
CA GLY A 213 -17.94 2.10 13.50
C GLY A 213 -18.43 1.58 14.86
N LEU A 214 -18.11 0.34 15.22
CA LEU A 214 -18.56 -0.30 16.45
C LEU A 214 -17.63 0.01 17.63
N THR A 215 -18.23 0.20 18.80
CA THR A 215 -17.50 0.40 20.07
C THR A 215 -16.97 -0.93 20.63
N ALA A 216 -16.09 -0.86 21.63
CA ALA A 216 -15.63 -2.05 22.34
C ALA A 216 -16.79 -2.81 23.00
N GLU A 217 -17.82 -2.10 23.49
CA GLU A 217 -19.01 -2.71 24.08
C GLU A 217 -19.85 -3.45 23.02
N ASP A 218 -20.05 -2.84 21.85
CA ASP A 218 -20.75 -3.49 20.72
C ASP A 218 -20.03 -4.77 20.28
N TRP A 219 -18.70 -4.71 20.16
CA TRP A 219 -17.88 -5.87 19.83
C TRP A 219 -17.91 -6.94 20.92
N ALA A 220 -17.81 -6.56 22.20
CA ALA A 220 -17.86 -7.50 23.32
C ALA A 220 -19.23 -8.19 23.40
N GLN A 221 -20.32 -7.45 23.17
CA GLN A 221 -21.66 -8.02 23.10
C GLN A 221 -21.76 -9.04 21.96
N MET A 222 -21.26 -8.70 20.77
CA MET A 222 -21.33 -9.58 19.61
C MET A 222 -20.45 -10.84 19.78
N LEU A 223 -19.21 -10.67 20.23
CA LEU A 223 -18.29 -11.79 20.50
C LEU A 223 -18.80 -12.67 21.64
N GLY A 224 -19.36 -12.07 22.70
CA GLY A 224 -20.00 -12.81 23.78
C GLY A 224 -21.24 -13.59 23.32
N ALA A 225 -22.03 -13.04 22.40
CA ALA A 225 -23.16 -13.77 21.79
C ALA A 225 -22.67 -14.96 20.95
N VAL A 226 -21.54 -14.82 20.25
CA VAL A 226 -20.89 -15.92 19.53
C VAL A 226 -20.40 -17.00 20.49
N GLU A 227 -19.74 -16.64 21.60
CA GLU A 227 -19.28 -17.60 22.63
C GLU A 227 -20.45 -18.36 23.29
N ARG A 228 -21.58 -17.69 23.49
CA ARG A 228 -22.82 -18.31 24.02
C ARG A 228 -23.60 -19.12 22.97
N GLY A 229 -23.19 -19.10 21.70
CA GLY A 229 -23.89 -19.78 20.60
C GLY A 229 -25.20 -19.11 20.17
N GLU A 230 -25.40 -17.84 20.54
CA GLU A 230 -26.58 -17.02 20.21
C GLU A 230 -26.47 -16.38 18.83
N SER A 231 -25.30 -16.43 18.20
CA SER A 231 -25.00 -15.91 16.87
C SER A 231 -24.20 -16.91 16.05
N PRO A 232 -24.19 -16.81 14.70
CA PRO A 232 -23.35 -17.67 13.87
C PRO A 232 -21.89 -17.63 14.34
N PRO A 233 -21.19 -18.78 14.40
CA PRO A 233 -19.81 -18.80 14.84
C PRO A 233 -18.96 -17.92 13.95
N VAL A 234 -18.09 -17.11 14.56
CA VAL A 234 -17.03 -16.41 13.81
C VAL A 234 -16.11 -17.48 13.22
N ASP A 235 -15.90 -17.43 11.91
CA ASP A 235 -14.99 -18.33 11.23
C ASP A 235 -13.54 -17.89 11.47
N TRP A 236 -13.01 -18.28 12.63
CA TRP A 236 -11.63 -18.02 13.01
C TRP A 236 -10.63 -18.69 12.06
N GLY A 237 -11.01 -19.81 11.43
CA GLY A 237 -10.21 -20.48 10.41
C GLY A 237 -10.06 -19.61 9.16
N LEU A 238 -11.14 -18.94 8.73
CA LEU A 238 -11.10 -17.96 7.65
C LEU A 238 -10.22 -16.75 8.02
N LEU A 239 -10.30 -16.25 9.26
CA LEU A 239 -9.42 -15.16 9.71
C LEU A 239 -7.94 -15.58 9.71
N GLN A 240 -7.63 -16.81 10.14
CA GLN A 240 -6.28 -17.37 10.07
C GLN A 240 -5.78 -17.54 8.62
N GLN A 241 -6.65 -18.01 7.72
CA GLN A 241 -6.35 -18.12 6.30
C GLN A 241 -6.12 -16.74 5.67
N ARG A 242 -6.94 -15.75 6.03
CA ARG A 242 -6.79 -14.36 5.58
C ARG A 242 -5.53 -13.69 6.13
N ALA A 243 -5.12 -14.09 7.34
CA ALA A 243 -3.87 -13.62 7.92
C ALA A 243 -2.61 -14.27 7.30
N ASP A 244 -2.73 -15.32 6.47
CA ASP A 244 -1.62 -15.84 5.68
C ASP A 244 -1.35 -14.98 4.43
N VAL A 245 -0.94 -13.73 4.68
CA VAL A 245 -0.64 -12.73 3.65
C VAL A 245 0.43 -13.23 2.66
N LEU A 246 1.37 -14.06 3.13
CA LEU A 246 2.38 -14.67 2.25
C LEU A 246 1.77 -15.70 1.31
N GLY A 247 0.95 -16.61 1.83
CA GLY A 247 0.25 -17.61 1.02
C GLY A 247 -0.61 -16.95 -0.06
N GLN A 248 -1.32 -15.88 0.28
CA GLN A 248 -2.13 -15.13 -0.68
C GLN A 248 -1.30 -14.54 -1.81
N VAL A 249 -0.21 -13.84 -1.50
CA VAL A 249 0.68 -13.28 -2.54
C VAL A 249 1.30 -14.38 -3.38
N GLN A 250 1.61 -15.56 -2.82
CA GLN A 250 2.16 -16.67 -3.59
C GLN A 250 1.14 -17.30 -4.55
N GLN A 251 -0.13 -17.39 -4.14
CA GLN A 251 -1.20 -18.03 -4.89
C GLN A 251 -1.92 -17.09 -5.86
N ALA A 252 -1.83 -15.77 -5.66
CA ALA A 252 -2.49 -14.78 -6.50
C ALA A 252 -2.12 -14.95 -7.99
N SER A 253 -3.08 -14.88 -8.89
CA SER A 253 -2.80 -14.81 -10.32
C SER A 253 -2.07 -13.51 -10.69
N ASP A 254 -1.52 -13.46 -11.90
CA ASP A 254 -0.87 -12.25 -12.39
C ASP A 254 -1.86 -11.08 -12.51
N GLU A 255 -3.11 -11.39 -12.91
CA GLU A 255 -4.22 -10.42 -12.96
C GLU A 255 -4.59 -9.91 -11.58
N GLN A 256 -4.61 -10.78 -10.56
CA GLN A 256 -4.90 -10.37 -9.18
C GLN A 256 -3.85 -9.40 -8.63
N LEU A 257 -2.56 -9.62 -8.93
CA LEU A 257 -1.51 -8.67 -8.53
C LEU A 257 -1.62 -7.32 -9.24
N LEU A 258 -1.96 -7.32 -10.54
CA LEU A 258 -2.21 -6.09 -11.30
C LEU A 258 -3.44 -5.35 -10.76
N ARG A 259 -4.51 -6.07 -10.47
CA ARG A 259 -5.73 -5.52 -9.88
C ARG A 259 -5.47 -4.93 -8.50
N ALA A 260 -4.78 -5.66 -7.63
CA ALA A 260 -4.41 -5.17 -6.29
C ALA A 260 -3.56 -3.88 -6.37
N ARG A 261 -2.69 -3.74 -7.38
CA ARG A 261 -1.96 -2.48 -7.60
C ARG A 261 -2.89 -1.33 -7.96
N THR A 262 -3.87 -1.57 -8.84
CA THR A 262 -4.88 -0.57 -9.22
C THR A 262 -5.70 -0.14 -8.00
N VAL A 263 -6.19 -1.11 -7.22
CA VAL A 263 -6.93 -0.87 -5.96
C VAL A 263 -6.09 -0.04 -5.00
N LEU A 264 -4.82 -0.43 -4.77
CA LEU A 264 -3.92 0.33 -3.91
C LEU A 264 -3.72 1.77 -4.38
N GLY A 265 -3.50 1.99 -5.68
CA GLY A 265 -3.34 3.31 -6.26
C GLY A 265 -4.59 4.18 -6.08
N GLY A 266 -5.76 3.61 -6.34
CA GLY A 266 -7.04 4.29 -6.16
C GLY A 266 -7.35 4.63 -4.70
N LEU A 267 -7.20 3.66 -3.80
CA LEU A 267 -7.41 3.87 -2.36
C LEU A 267 -6.43 4.91 -1.78
N ARG A 268 -5.20 5.00 -2.30
CA ARG A 268 -4.27 6.08 -1.93
C ARG A 268 -4.79 7.46 -2.30
N MET A 269 -5.42 7.59 -3.46
CA MET A 269 -6.04 8.85 -3.88
C MET A 269 -7.20 9.22 -2.95
N PHE A 270 -8.11 8.28 -2.67
CA PHE A 270 -9.22 8.52 -1.74
C PHE A 270 -8.76 8.82 -0.31
N TYR A 271 -7.78 8.07 0.21
CA TYR A 271 -7.16 8.36 1.50
C TYR A 271 -6.52 9.76 1.51
N GLY A 272 -5.83 10.14 0.43
CA GLY A 272 -5.27 11.48 0.30
C GLY A 272 -6.34 12.56 0.41
N LEU A 273 -7.43 12.45 -0.34
CA LEU A 273 -8.57 13.37 -0.24
C LEU A 273 -9.17 13.41 1.17
N TYR A 274 -9.34 12.23 1.78
CA TYR A 274 -9.85 12.10 3.14
C TYR A 274 -8.93 12.81 4.16
N ALA A 275 -7.62 12.57 4.10
CA ALA A 275 -6.62 13.16 4.99
C ALA A 275 -6.50 14.69 4.82
N MET A 276 -6.57 15.21 3.59
CA MET A 276 -6.51 16.66 3.33
C MET A 276 -7.67 17.42 3.97
N HIS A 277 -8.76 16.75 4.38
CA HIS A 277 -9.83 17.38 5.16
C HIS A 277 -9.32 17.99 6.48
N ALA A 278 -8.35 17.35 7.14
CA ALA A 278 -7.68 17.90 8.33
C ALA A 278 -6.98 19.23 8.04
N LEU A 279 -6.53 19.43 6.80
CA LEU A 279 -5.81 20.61 6.34
C LEU A 279 -6.75 21.66 5.74
N PHE A 280 -7.96 21.77 6.29
CA PHE A 280 -8.98 22.75 5.88
C PHE A 280 -9.36 22.70 4.41
N MET A 281 -9.20 21.55 3.75
CA MET A 281 -9.70 21.37 2.39
C MET A 281 -11.21 21.71 2.36
N PRO A 282 -11.67 22.57 1.42
CA PRO A 282 -13.08 22.92 1.32
C PRO A 282 -13.93 21.67 1.16
N ASP A 283 -15.09 21.69 1.81
CA ASP A 283 -15.96 20.52 1.83
C ASP A 283 -17.08 20.67 0.81
N THR A 284 -16.95 19.97 -0.31
CA THR A 284 -18.02 19.85 -1.31
C THR A 284 -18.95 18.70 -0.92
N PRO A 285 -20.22 18.69 -1.37
CA PRO A 285 -21.12 17.55 -1.12
C PRO A 285 -20.52 16.20 -1.55
N ALA A 286 -19.81 16.18 -2.68
CA ALA A 286 -19.15 14.97 -3.20
C ALA A 286 -18.00 14.49 -2.29
N LEU A 287 -17.15 15.42 -1.81
CA LEU A 287 -16.07 15.08 -0.87
C LEU A 287 -16.63 14.64 0.49
N ALA A 288 -17.66 15.29 1.00
CA ALA A 288 -18.34 14.90 2.23
C ALA A 288 -18.92 13.48 2.13
N ALA A 289 -19.60 13.18 1.02
CA ALA A 289 -20.15 11.84 0.78
C ALA A 289 -19.03 10.77 0.69
N LEU A 290 -17.88 11.08 0.09
CA LEU A 290 -16.77 10.12 0.00
C LEU A 290 -16.20 9.80 1.38
N ARG A 291 -16.06 10.83 2.23
CA ARG A 291 -15.59 10.63 3.61
C ARG A 291 -16.60 9.85 4.44
N ALA A 292 -17.89 10.20 4.34
CA ALA A 292 -18.96 9.47 5.01
C ALA A 292 -18.92 7.98 4.66
N ARG A 293 -18.65 7.62 3.40
CA ARG A 293 -18.51 6.21 2.99
C ARG A 293 -17.34 5.50 3.67
N ILE A 294 -16.19 6.17 3.80
CA ILE A 294 -15.01 5.63 4.50
C ILE A 294 -15.30 5.49 6.01
N ASP A 295 -15.99 6.46 6.60
CA ASP A 295 -16.38 6.47 8.01
C ASP A 295 -17.41 5.39 8.35
N GLU A 296 -18.43 5.20 7.48
CA GLU A 296 -19.45 4.15 7.61
C GLU A 296 -18.82 2.75 7.72
N TRP A 297 -17.71 2.52 7.01
CA TRP A 297 -17.01 1.25 7.03
C TRP A 297 -15.96 1.17 8.13
N GLY A 298 -15.69 2.28 8.83
CA GLY A 298 -14.64 2.34 9.84
C GLY A 298 -13.23 2.15 9.29
N MET A 299 -13.02 2.46 8.00
CA MET A 299 -11.81 2.05 7.30
C MET A 299 -10.65 3.02 7.47
N PHE A 300 -10.86 4.21 8.04
CA PHE A 300 -9.80 5.20 8.17
C PHE A 300 -8.53 4.69 8.87
N PRO A 301 -8.56 4.07 10.06
CA PRO A 301 -7.34 3.59 10.73
C PRO A 301 -6.59 2.53 9.91
N VAL A 302 -7.34 1.70 9.17
CA VAL A 302 -6.77 0.68 8.29
C VAL A 302 -6.12 1.31 7.07
N LEU A 303 -6.80 2.27 6.42
CA LEU A 303 -6.25 3.03 5.29
C LEU A 303 -5.02 3.84 5.71
N ASP A 304 -5.04 4.46 6.90
CA ASP A 304 -3.89 5.15 7.45
C ASP A 304 -2.69 4.20 7.63
N HIS A 305 -2.91 3.07 8.28
CA HIS A 305 -1.82 2.13 8.56
C HIS A 305 -1.23 1.49 7.29
N VAL A 306 -2.09 1.03 6.39
CA VAL A 306 -1.71 0.17 5.26
C VAL A 306 -1.45 0.96 3.99
N ILE A 307 -2.23 2.01 3.78
CA ILE A 307 -2.33 2.73 2.50
C ILE A 307 -1.66 4.10 2.57
N SER A 308 -1.20 4.56 3.74
CA SER A 308 -0.51 5.85 3.92
C SER A 308 0.33 6.27 2.73
N LEU A 309 0.38 7.58 2.47
CA LEU A 309 1.04 8.22 1.32
C LEU A 309 2.57 7.95 1.24
N SER A 310 3.10 7.04 2.05
CA SER A 310 4.51 6.67 2.10
C SER A 310 4.99 6.05 0.79
N PRO A 311 5.96 6.68 0.11
CA PRO A 311 6.47 6.25 -1.19
C PRO A 311 7.49 5.10 -1.11
N SER A 312 7.64 4.45 0.05
CA SER A 312 8.65 3.40 0.19
C SER A 312 8.20 2.12 -0.54
N PRO A 313 9.11 1.44 -1.27
CA PRO A 313 8.75 0.17 -1.91
C PRO A 313 8.33 -0.91 -0.91
N ARG A 314 8.75 -0.79 0.36
CA ARG A 314 8.34 -1.74 1.41
C ARG A 314 6.87 -1.56 1.78
N HIS A 315 6.46 -0.33 2.06
CA HIS A 315 5.05 0.00 2.31
C HIS A 315 4.18 -0.29 1.09
N PHE A 316 4.69 -0.09 -0.13
CA PHE A 316 3.98 -0.50 -1.33
C PHE A 316 3.73 -2.02 -1.38
N ALA A 317 4.71 -2.86 -1.03
CA ALA A 317 4.52 -4.30 -0.99
C ALA A 317 3.53 -4.74 0.11
N GLU A 318 3.57 -4.10 1.28
CA GLU A 318 2.60 -4.33 2.35
C GLU A 318 1.18 -3.95 1.92
N GLY A 319 0.99 -2.74 1.38
CA GLY A 319 -0.30 -2.28 0.87
C GLY A 319 -0.82 -3.11 -0.30
N LEU A 320 0.07 -3.57 -1.19
CA LEU A 320 -0.31 -4.44 -2.31
C LEU A 320 -0.86 -5.77 -1.82
N ALA A 321 -0.24 -6.35 -0.80
CA ALA A 321 -0.68 -7.62 -0.24
C ALA A 321 -2.04 -7.50 0.44
N VAL A 322 -2.28 -6.38 1.15
CA VAL A 322 -3.59 -6.11 1.73
C VAL A 322 -4.67 -5.88 0.67
N CYS A 323 -4.33 -5.24 -0.45
CA CYS A 323 -5.27 -5.02 -1.56
C CYS A 323 -5.60 -6.28 -2.37
N LEU A 324 -5.03 -7.45 -2.03
CA LEU A 324 -5.50 -8.74 -2.55
C LEU A 324 -6.78 -9.22 -1.83
N GLU A 325 -7.09 -8.67 -0.66
CA GLU A 325 -8.30 -9.02 0.07
C GLU A 325 -9.55 -8.40 -0.59
N PRO A 326 -10.62 -9.20 -0.82
CA PRO A 326 -11.84 -8.73 -1.48
C PRO A 326 -12.50 -7.51 -0.82
N LEU A 327 -12.28 -7.31 0.48
CA LEU A 327 -12.78 -6.15 1.22
C LEU A 327 -12.29 -4.82 0.62
N PHE A 328 -10.99 -4.74 0.28
CA PHE A 328 -10.40 -3.51 -0.26
C PHE A 328 -10.78 -3.29 -1.71
N ASP A 329 -10.93 -4.37 -2.48
CA ASP A 329 -11.46 -4.32 -3.84
C ASP A 329 -12.90 -3.77 -3.85
N GLY A 330 -13.76 -4.26 -2.95
CA GLY A 330 -15.14 -3.80 -2.80
C GLY A 330 -15.24 -2.35 -2.31
N LEU A 331 -14.40 -1.93 -1.36
CA LEU A 331 -14.31 -0.53 -0.95
C LEU A 331 -13.89 0.36 -2.11
N TYR A 332 -12.87 -0.03 -2.87
CA TYR A 332 -12.41 0.71 -4.03
C TYR A 332 -13.51 0.85 -5.10
N GLU A 333 -14.19 -0.23 -5.46
CA GLU A 333 -15.30 -0.18 -6.42
C GLU A 333 -16.43 0.73 -5.94
N THR A 334 -16.82 0.63 -4.66
CA THR A 334 -17.85 1.50 -4.07
C THR A 334 -17.48 2.98 -4.17
N LEU A 335 -16.22 3.33 -3.86
CA LEU A 335 -15.74 4.72 -3.94
C LEU A 335 -15.63 5.20 -5.40
N MET A 336 -15.26 4.32 -6.32
CA MET A 336 -15.20 4.63 -7.75
C MET A 336 -16.58 4.82 -8.37
N GLU A 337 -17.55 3.99 -8.03
CA GLU A 337 -18.95 4.14 -8.43
C GLU A 337 -19.52 5.47 -7.95
N GLN A 338 -19.22 5.83 -6.70
CA GLN A 338 -19.63 7.11 -6.14
C GLN A 338 -18.97 8.30 -6.86
N LEU A 339 -17.66 8.22 -7.14
CA LEU A 339 -16.95 9.22 -7.93
C LEU A 339 -17.51 9.36 -9.35
N ALA A 340 -17.93 8.25 -9.97
CA ALA A 340 -18.54 8.27 -11.29
C ALA A 340 -19.94 8.92 -11.27
N ALA A 341 -20.70 8.72 -10.19
CA ALA A 341 -22.02 9.32 -10.00
C ALA A 341 -21.96 10.83 -9.74
N ASP A 342 -20.92 11.30 -9.03
CA ASP A 342 -20.66 12.73 -8.80
C ASP A 342 -19.19 13.08 -9.06
N PRO A 343 -18.82 13.33 -10.33
CA PRO A 343 -17.43 13.62 -10.71
C PRO A 343 -16.97 15.02 -10.29
N ALA A 344 -17.88 15.87 -9.78
CA ALA A 344 -17.63 17.27 -9.48
C ALA A 344 -16.98 17.47 -8.09
N LEU A 345 -15.96 16.65 -7.76
CA LEU A 345 -15.30 16.64 -6.46
C LEU A 345 -14.85 18.03 -5.98
N PHE A 346 -14.35 18.84 -6.91
CA PHE A 346 -13.79 20.16 -6.63
C PHE A 346 -14.72 21.29 -7.09
N GLN A 347 -16.00 21.03 -7.29
CA GLN A 347 -16.96 22.08 -7.63
C GLN A 347 -17.64 22.58 -6.35
N MET A 348 -17.40 23.85 -6.01
CA MET A 348 -18.04 24.49 -4.87
C MET A 348 -19.49 24.88 -5.23
N PRO A 349 -20.46 24.73 -4.31
CA PRO A 349 -21.84 25.14 -4.56
C PRO A 349 -21.92 26.63 -4.93
N GLY A 350 -22.50 26.93 -6.09
CA GLY A 350 -22.63 28.30 -6.60
C GLY A 350 -21.36 28.88 -7.24
N ASP A 351 -20.30 28.09 -7.42
CA ASP A 351 -19.07 28.49 -8.11
C ASP A 351 -18.89 27.69 -9.42
N GLU A 352 -18.84 28.41 -10.53
CA GLU A 352 -18.65 27.81 -11.87
C GLU A 352 -17.18 27.69 -12.27
N SER A 353 -16.24 28.20 -11.46
CA SER A 353 -14.80 28.13 -11.76
C SER A 353 -14.18 26.75 -11.51
N GLY A 354 -14.96 25.82 -10.93
CA GLY A 354 -14.57 24.43 -10.71
C GLY A 354 -13.32 24.30 -9.83
N ALA A 355 -12.38 23.46 -10.27
CA ALA A 355 -11.15 23.19 -9.51
C ALA A 355 -10.30 24.45 -9.23
N ALA A 356 -10.37 25.47 -10.08
CA ALA A 356 -9.61 26.70 -9.88
C ALA A 356 -10.12 27.50 -8.65
N GLY A 357 -11.43 27.75 -8.55
CA GLY A 357 -12.01 28.44 -7.39
C GLY A 357 -11.96 27.62 -6.11
N PHE A 358 -12.04 26.29 -6.22
CA PHE A 358 -11.76 25.40 -5.09
C PHE A 358 -10.35 25.63 -4.53
N MET A 359 -9.33 25.60 -5.39
CA MET A 359 -7.94 25.81 -4.97
C MET A 359 -7.69 27.23 -4.43
N GLU A 360 -8.32 28.24 -5.01
CA GLU A 360 -8.25 29.61 -4.51
C GLU A 360 -8.86 29.73 -3.11
N THR A 361 -10.05 29.15 -2.91
CA THR A 361 -10.73 29.12 -1.62
C THR A 361 -9.89 28.41 -0.57
N TRP A 362 -9.34 27.24 -0.91
CA TRP A 362 -8.50 26.50 0.02
C TRP A 362 -7.24 27.27 0.41
N THR A 363 -6.55 27.84 -0.57
CA THR A 363 -5.32 28.63 -0.34
C THR A 363 -5.59 29.84 0.55
N ARG A 364 -6.74 30.49 0.38
CA ARG A 364 -7.19 31.60 1.23
C ARG A 364 -7.39 31.14 2.67
N VAL A 365 -8.13 30.05 2.90
CA VAL A 365 -8.37 29.50 4.25
C VAL A 365 -7.04 29.15 4.93
N LEU A 366 -6.12 28.49 4.23
CA LEU A 366 -4.79 28.15 4.77
C LEU A 366 -3.99 29.39 5.20
N ARG A 367 -4.03 30.48 4.42
CA ARG A 367 -3.37 31.74 4.77
C ARG A 367 -3.98 32.39 6.01
N GLU A 368 -5.30 32.38 6.12
CA GLU A 368 -6.02 32.91 7.28
C GLU A 368 -5.61 32.15 8.56
N GLN A 369 -5.60 30.81 8.51
CA GLN A 369 -5.19 29.98 9.65
C GLN A 369 -3.72 30.17 10.02
N THR A 370 -2.83 30.26 9.02
CA THR A 370 -1.41 30.54 9.25
C THR A 370 -1.19 31.90 9.92
N THR A 371 -2.00 32.89 9.57
CA THR A 371 -1.91 34.24 10.16
C THR A 371 -2.34 34.22 11.63
N ARG A 372 -3.47 33.58 11.94
CA ARG A 372 -3.94 33.39 13.33
C ARG A 372 -2.90 32.69 14.20
N ALA A 373 -2.31 31.61 13.69
CA ALA A 373 -1.28 30.87 14.41
C ALA A 373 -0.02 31.72 14.70
N ARG A 374 0.37 32.63 13.80
CA ARG A 374 1.50 33.54 14.02
C ARG A 374 1.21 34.62 15.06
N GLU A 375 0.01 35.19 15.04
CA GLU A 375 -0.42 36.17 16.03
C GLU A 375 -0.37 35.57 17.45
N ARG A 376 -0.75 34.30 17.59
CA ARG A 376 -0.67 33.54 18.86
C ARG A 376 0.75 33.33 19.39
N ILE A 377 1.75 33.17 18.51
CA ILE A 377 3.16 33.03 18.92
C ILE A 377 3.74 34.39 19.36
N ALA A 378 3.18 35.49 18.83
CA ALA A 378 3.65 36.84 19.10
C ALA A 378 3.01 37.49 20.34
N SER A 379 1.86 37.00 20.80
CA SER A 379 1.20 37.36 22.07
C SER A 379 1.77 36.57 23.23
#